data_AF-A0A2D5YM65-F1
#
_entry.id   AF-A0A2D5YM65-F1
#
_cell.length_a   1.000
_cell.length_b   1.000
_cell.length_c   1.000
_cell.angle_alpha   90.00
_cell.angle_beta   90.00
_cell.angle_gamma   90.00
#
_symmetry.space_group_name_H-M   'P 1'
#
loop_
_entity.id
_entity.type
_entity.pdbx_description
1 polymer ?
#
loop_
_entity_poly.entity_id
_entity_poly.type
_entity_poly.pdbx_seq_one_letter_code
_entity_poly.pdbx_strand_id
1 'polypeptide(L)'
;MKKIIPLLLNFLNRYFPKYRGVITRKLFHVDLGTKNNELNSVSYEVASTYEDYMESFRLVQNNYKRLKMTRSDDFLRATKYNLLPTTTVIIAKYNDEVIATISLIIDSSIGLPIDEYQDISKLRSRGGRIVEIGALTVKEEWRSKSRGLFIPLSIYCVKYAHKVLGCTVAVCSLRKSVQPFYEDIFCFKQFGETKKYEGVNNLESVSLYAVLDQMIIDHRGIYGDKPLEKNVYKLWSEFPWRDQCDLSVPKYRLITKHLFTDSEMKSLFKVFSNVLSELDEKD
;
A
#
# COMPACT_ATOMS: atom_id res chain seq x y z
N MET A 1 17.37 -15.53 -3.15
CA MET A 1 17.22 -14.08 -3.40
C MET A 1 16.49 -13.33 -2.27
N LYS A 2 15.54 -13.93 -1.53
CA LYS A 2 14.75 -13.26 -0.46
C LYS A 2 15.55 -12.62 0.71
N LYS A 3 16.81 -13.03 0.99
CA LYS A 3 17.62 -12.47 2.09
C LYS A 3 18.71 -11.47 1.66
N ILE A 4 19.02 -11.37 0.37
CA ILE A 4 20.19 -10.60 -0.10
C ILE A 4 19.87 -9.12 -0.23
N ILE A 5 18.67 -8.76 -0.71
CA ILE A 5 18.28 -7.35 -0.91
C ILE A 5 18.16 -6.61 0.43
N PRO A 6 17.51 -7.13 1.49
CA PRO A 6 17.47 -6.45 2.78
C PRO A 6 18.85 -6.33 3.43
N LEU A 7 19.70 -7.35 3.30
CA LEU A 7 21.08 -7.29 3.80
C LEU A 7 21.91 -6.25 3.06
N LEU A 8 21.79 -6.20 1.72
CA LEU A 8 22.47 -5.23 0.88
C LEU A 8 21.99 -3.81 1.18
N LEU A 9 20.68 -3.60 1.31
CA LEU A 9 20.13 -2.30 1.68
C LEU A 9 20.62 -1.85 3.06
N ASN A 10 20.62 -2.74 4.05
CA ASN A 10 21.15 -2.43 5.38
C ASN A 10 22.66 -2.14 5.34
N PHE A 11 23.43 -2.91 4.57
CA PHE A 11 24.85 -2.70 4.36
C PHE A 11 25.13 -1.34 3.71
N LEU A 12 24.45 -1.03 2.61
CA LEU A 12 24.58 0.25 1.90
C LEU A 12 24.12 1.42 2.77
N ASN A 13 23.03 1.25 3.53
CA ASN A 13 22.56 2.27 4.44
C ASN A 13 23.57 2.58 5.56
N ARG A 14 24.28 1.55 6.04
CA ARG A 14 25.28 1.69 7.11
C ARG A 14 26.61 2.27 6.62
N TYR A 15 27.10 1.83 5.46
CA TYR A 15 28.46 2.14 5.00
C TYR A 15 28.52 3.12 3.82
N PHE A 16 27.47 3.20 3.00
CA PHE A 16 27.44 4.04 1.79
C PHE A 16 26.10 4.79 1.61
N PRO A 17 25.59 5.51 2.63
CA PRO A 17 24.25 6.10 2.60
C PRO A 17 24.04 7.06 1.42
N LYS A 18 25.10 7.80 1.02
CA LYS A 18 25.07 8.72 -0.13
C LYS A 18 24.84 8.01 -1.48
N TYR A 19 25.30 6.76 -1.63
CA TYR A 19 25.22 6.01 -2.89
C TYR A 19 24.13 4.93 -2.87
N ARG A 20 23.51 4.68 -1.71
CA ARG A 20 22.46 3.68 -1.50
C ARG A 20 21.39 3.75 -2.58
N GLY A 21 20.77 4.91 -2.74
CA GLY A 21 19.73 5.13 -3.75
C GLY A 21 20.18 4.85 -5.18
N VAL A 22 21.40 5.25 -5.56
CA VAL A 22 21.92 4.99 -6.92
C VAL A 22 22.04 3.49 -7.18
N ILE A 23 22.56 2.73 -6.21
CA ILE A 23 22.74 1.27 -6.32
C ILE A 23 21.39 0.56 -6.31
N THR A 24 20.51 0.90 -5.37
CA THR A 24 19.16 0.31 -5.26
C THR A 24 18.39 0.48 -6.57
N ARG A 25 18.41 1.68 -7.16
CA ARG A 25 17.75 1.97 -8.44
C ARG A 25 18.39 1.26 -9.63
N LYS A 26 19.71 1.03 -9.63
CA LYS A 26 20.39 0.26 -10.70
C LYS A 26 19.98 -1.21 -10.69
N LEU A 27 19.76 -1.78 -9.49
CA LEU A 27 19.34 -3.16 -9.27
C LEU A 27 17.82 -3.36 -9.42
N PHE A 28 17.05 -2.28 -9.34
CA PHE A 28 15.60 -2.31 -9.54
C PHE A 28 15.25 -2.85 -10.93
N HIS A 29 14.31 -3.80 -10.95
CA HIS A 29 13.76 -4.39 -12.16
C HIS A 29 12.39 -4.99 -11.85
N VAL A 30 11.50 -4.89 -12.82
CA VAL A 30 10.11 -5.33 -12.77
C VAL A 30 9.89 -6.39 -13.82
N ASP A 31 9.25 -7.48 -13.43
CA ASP A 31 8.76 -8.48 -14.37
C ASP A 31 7.49 -7.94 -15.04
N LEU A 32 7.56 -7.72 -16.35
CA LEU A 32 6.44 -7.20 -17.14
C LEU A 32 5.45 -8.31 -17.55
N GLY A 33 5.63 -9.56 -17.13
CA GLY A 33 4.72 -10.66 -17.46
C GLY A 33 4.86 -11.18 -18.89
N THR A 34 5.73 -10.60 -19.72
CA THR A 34 5.92 -10.95 -21.14
C THR A 34 6.34 -12.41 -21.39
N LYS A 35 6.77 -13.14 -20.35
CA LYS A 35 7.14 -14.57 -20.42
C LYS A 35 6.35 -15.45 -19.45
N ASN A 36 5.47 -14.89 -18.62
CA ASN A 36 4.76 -15.63 -17.58
C ASN A 36 3.25 -15.52 -17.78
N ASN A 37 2.64 -16.59 -18.29
CA ASN A 37 1.21 -16.66 -18.58
C ASN A 37 0.34 -16.38 -17.35
N GLU A 38 0.77 -16.79 -16.15
CA GLU A 38 -0.04 -16.61 -14.94
C GLU A 38 -0.19 -15.13 -14.58
N LEU A 39 0.86 -14.31 -14.79
CA LEU A 39 0.79 -12.89 -14.47
C LEU A 39 -0.12 -12.11 -15.40
N ASN A 40 -0.24 -12.55 -16.64
CA ASN A 40 -1.14 -11.94 -17.61
C ASN A 40 -2.61 -12.23 -17.28
N SER A 41 -2.88 -13.28 -16.49
CA SER A 41 -4.21 -13.64 -16.00
C SER A 41 -4.56 -13.01 -14.64
N VAL A 42 -3.67 -12.21 -14.05
CA VAL A 42 -3.97 -11.51 -12.81
C VAL A 42 -4.87 -10.31 -13.10
N SER A 43 -5.94 -10.11 -12.33
CA SER A 43 -6.69 -8.84 -12.33
C SER A 43 -6.26 -7.96 -11.16
N TYR A 44 -6.33 -6.64 -11.33
CA TYR A 44 -6.17 -5.64 -10.27
C TYR A 44 -7.45 -4.84 -10.16
N GLU A 45 -8.11 -4.91 -9.01
CA GLU A 45 -9.45 -4.36 -8.84
C GLU A 45 -9.63 -3.77 -7.45
N VAL A 46 -10.70 -3.00 -7.30
CA VAL A 46 -11.18 -2.60 -5.98
C VAL A 46 -12.04 -3.74 -5.45
N ALA A 47 -11.75 -4.22 -4.22
CA ALA A 47 -12.54 -5.24 -3.56
C ALA A 47 -14.01 -4.85 -3.53
N SER A 48 -14.91 -5.75 -3.89
CA SER A 48 -16.34 -5.41 -4.04
C SER A 48 -17.28 -6.44 -3.44
N THR A 49 -16.81 -7.66 -3.20
CA THR A 49 -17.58 -8.74 -2.60
C THR A 49 -17.17 -8.97 -1.15
N TYR A 50 -18.06 -9.55 -0.35
CA TYR A 50 -17.73 -9.95 1.03
C TYR A 50 -16.48 -10.84 1.07
N GLU A 51 -16.35 -11.78 0.14
CA GLU A 51 -15.21 -12.68 -0.01
C GLU A 51 -13.90 -11.93 -0.25
N ASP A 52 -13.89 -10.92 -1.14
CA ASP A 52 -12.69 -10.11 -1.42
C ASP A 52 -12.13 -9.46 -0.15
N TYR A 53 -13.01 -8.89 0.70
CA TYR A 53 -12.59 -8.25 1.95
C TYR A 53 -12.09 -9.28 2.97
N MET A 54 -12.80 -10.40 3.11
CA MET A 54 -12.44 -11.45 4.05
C MET A 54 -11.08 -12.06 3.71
N GLU A 55 -10.84 -12.38 2.44
CA GLU A 55 -9.55 -12.88 1.99
C GLU A 55 -8.43 -11.85 2.15
N SER A 56 -8.71 -10.57 1.85
CA SER A 56 -7.76 -9.48 2.06
C SER A 56 -7.34 -9.36 3.53
N PHE A 57 -8.30 -9.25 4.46
CA PHE A 57 -8.01 -9.07 5.89
C PHE A 57 -7.34 -10.31 6.50
N ARG A 58 -7.69 -11.51 6.02
CA ARG A 58 -7.01 -12.75 6.39
C ARG A 58 -5.56 -12.76 5.89
N LEU A 59 -5.34 -12.38 4.64
CA LEU A 59 -4.01 -12.33 4.03
C LEU A 59 -3.10 -11.37 4.80
N VAL A 60 -3.62 -10.20 5.19
CA VAL A 60 -2.91 -9.22 6.04
C VAL A 60 -2.57 -9.84 7.39
N GLN A 61 -3.54 -10.43 8.09
CA GLN A 61 -3.33 -11.02 9.41
C GLN A 61 -2.29 -12.14 9.39
N ASN A 62 -2.37 -13.04 8.41
CA ASN A 62 -1.38 -14.10 8.21
C ASN A 62 0.03 -13.53 8.03
N ASN A 63 0.17 -12.44 7.28
CA ASN A 63 1.45 -11.78 7.08
C ASN A 63 1.96 -11.08 8.35
N TYR A 64 1.08 -10.46 9.13
CA TYR A 64 1.42 -9.87 10.42
C TYR A 64 1.91 -10.93 11.42
N LYS A 65 1.21 -12.07 11.53
CA LYS A 65 1.63 -13.21 12.35
C LYS A 65 3.00 -13.73 11.90
N ARG A 66 3.18 -13.98 10.60
CA ARG A 66 4.45 -14.44 10.00
C ARG A 66 5.63 -13.49 10.30
N LEU A 67 5.38 -12.18 10.30
CA LEU A 67 6.38 -11.16 10.58
C LEU A 67 6.52 -10.81 12.07
N LYS A 68 5.77 -11.49 12.95
CA LYS A 68 5.72 -11.21 14.39
C LYS A 68 5.31 -9.75 14.72
N MET A 69 4.46 -9.17 13.86
CA MET A 69 3.94 -7.81 13.99
C MET A 69 2.65 -7.73 14.82
N THR A 70 2.07 -8.87 15.18
CA THR A 70 0.89 -8.93 16.05
C THR A 70 1.08 -10.06 17.06
N ARG A 71 0.48 -9.89 18.23
CA ARG A 71 0.31 -10.95 19.24
C ARG A 71 -1.10 -11.51 19.25
N SER A 72 -2.03 -10.85 18.56
CA SER A 72 -3.42 -11.32 18.47
C SER A 72 -3.48 -12.59 17.64
N ASP A 73 -4.29 -13.54 18.12
CA ASP A 73 -4.59 -14.78 17.44
C ASP A 73 -5.80 -14.68 16.52
N ASP A 74 -6.35 -13.47 16.34
CA ASP A 74 -7.51 -13.24 15.47
C ASP A 74 -7.30 -13.80 14.07
N PHE A 75 -8.41 -14.23 13.47
CA PHE A 75 -8.40 -14.81 12.13
C PHE A 75 -8.19 -13.75 11.04
N LEU A 76 -8.64 -12.52 11.31
CA LEU A 76 -8.63 -11.39 10.38
C LEU A 76 -7.93 -10.20 11.03
N ARG A 77 -7.39 -9.32 10.19
CA ARG A 77 -6.90 -8.02 10.64
C ARG A 77 -7.78 -6.95 10.03
N ALA A 78 -8.69 -6.47 10.85
CA ALA A 78 -9.67 -5.48 10.49
C ALA A 78 -9.69 -4.43 11.61
N THR A 79 -9.82 -3.16 11.25
CA THR A 79 -9.76 -1.99 12.15
C THR A 79 -10.93 -1.06 11.88
N LYS A 80 -11.18 -0.07 12.74
CA LYS A 80 -12.28 0.90 12.52
C LYS A 80 -12.17 1.60 11.17
N TYR A 81 -10.95 1.85 10.70
CA TYR A 81 -10.71 2.47 9.40
C TYR A 81 -11.24 1.63 8.23
N ASN A 82 -11.34 0.30 8.37
CA ASN A 82 -11.89 -0.55 7.33
C ASN A 82 -13.41 -0.43 7.19
N LEU A 83 -14.11 0.12 8.18
CA LEU A 83 -15.54 0.41 8.12
C LEU A 83 -15.85 1.75 7.44
N LEU A 84 -14.83 2.59 7.21
CA LEU A 84 -15.04 3.89 6.62
C LEU A 84 -15.52 3.74 5.17
N PRO A 85 -16.57 4.47 4.76
CA PRO A 85 -17.00 4.52 3.37
C PRO A 85 -15.93 5.12 2.44
N THR A 86 -14.92 5.76 3.03
CA THR A 86 -13.77 6.37 2.36
C THR A 86 -12.55 5.46 2.22
N THR A 87 -12.60 4.26 2.81
CA THR A 87 -11.54 3.27 2.68
C THR A 87 -11.74 2.44 1.42
N THR A 88 -10.72 2.44 0.56
CA THR A 88 -10.66 1.59 -0.63
C THR A 88 -9.67 0.46 -0.39
N VAL A 89 -10.12 -0.78 -0.52
CA VAL A 89 -9.24 -1.96 -0.54
C VAL A 89 -9.01 -2.35 -2.00
N ILE A 90 -7.75 -2.33 -2.41
CA ILE A 90 -7.32 -2.77 -3.73
C ILE A 90 -6.75 -4.18 -3.60
N ILE A 91 -7.13 -5.06 -4.52
CA ILE A 91 -6.71 -6.46 -4.56
C ILE A 91 -6.10 -6.81 -5.90
N ALA A 92 -5.26 -7.84 -5.90
CA ALA A 92 -4.91 -8.59 -7.09
C ALA A 92 -5.51 -9.99 -6.98
N LYS A 93 -6.16 -10.48 -8.04
CA LYS A 93 -6.76 -11.81 -8.09
C LYS A 93 -6.16 -12.69 -9.18
N TYR A 94 -6.14 -13.99 -8.92
CA TYR A 94 -5.83 -15.00 -9.92
C TYR A 94 -6.75 -16.20 -9.69
N ASN A 95 -7.49 -16.61 -10.73
CA ASN A 95 -8.53 -17.64 -10.63
C ASN A 95 -9.49 -17.40 -9.45
N ASP A 96 -10.00 -16.17 -9.36
CA ASP A 96 -10.90 -15.68 -8.31
C ASP A 96 -10.34 -15.63 -6.87
N GLU A 97 -9.10 -16.06 -6.64
CA GLU A 97 -8.43 -15.98 -5.34
C GLU A 97 -7.71 -14.63 -5.16
N VAL A 98 -7.88 -13.98 -4.00
CA VAL A 98 -7.09 -12.79 -3.62
C VAL A 98 -5.65 -13.18 -3.27
N ILE A 99 -4.73 -12.83 -4.15
CA ILE A 99 -3.30 -13.14 -4.04
C ILE A 99 -2.45 -11.96 -3.55
N ALA A 100 -2.99 -10.74 -3.57
CA ALA A 100 -2.38 -9.57 -2.97
C ALA A 100 -3.42 -8.51 -2.62
N THR A 101 -3.10 -7.65 -1.65
CA THR A 101 -3.99 -6.57 -1.18
C THR A 101 -3.19 -5.35 -0.72
N ILE A 102 -3.79 -4.17 -0.82
CA ILE A 102 -3.30 -2.87 -0.36
C ILE A 102 -4.50 -1.96 -0.05
N SER A 103 -4.45 -1.18 1.02
CA SER A 103 -5.56 -0.31 1.42
C SER A 103 -5.20 1.17 1.30
N LEU A 104 -6.19 1.97 0.92
CA LEU A 104 -6.17 3.42 0.84
C LEU A 104 -7.21 3.97 1.82
N ILE A 105 -6.77 4.68 2.85
CA ILE A 105 -7.66 5.27 3.86
C ILE A 105 -7.56 6.79 3.71
N ILE A 106 -8.62 7.44 3.25
CA ILE A 106 -8.63 8.90 3.09
C ILE A 106 -8.84 9.58 4.44
N ASP A 107 -8.08 10.63 4.70
CA ASP A 107 -8.18 11.41 5.94
C ASP A 107 -9.60 11.97 6.11
N SER A 108 -10.15 11.79 7.32
CA SER A 108 -11.54 12.11 7.67
C SER A 108 -11.61 12.60 9.13
N SER A 109 -12.82 12.84 9.66
CA SER A 109 -13.00 13.20 11.07
C SER A 109 -12.52 12.11 12.04
N ILE A 110 -12.60 10.84 11.65
CA ILE A 110 -12.09 9.68 12.40
C ILE A 110 -10.55 9.61 12.36
N GLY A 111 -9.91 10.43 11.52
CA GLY A 111 -8.46 10.46 11.35
C GLY A 111 -7.92 9.32 10.48
N LEU A 112 -6.65 9.00 10.69
CA LEU A 112 -5.87 7.98 9.98
C LEU A 112 -5.14 7.08 10.98
N PRO A 113 -4.86 5.80 10.64
CA PRO A 113 -4.09 4.91 11.52
C PRO A 113 -2.74 5.48 11.99
N ILE A 114 -2.08 6.31 11.18
CA ILE A 114 -0.82 6.97 11.53
C ILE A 114 -0.95 7.94 12.71
N ASP A 115 -2.14 8.48 13.00
CA ASP A 115 -2.37 9.43 14.10
C ASP A 115 -2.09 8.82 15.48
N GLU A 116 -2.30 7.51 15.63
CA GLU A 116 -2.00 6.77 16.87
C GLU A 116 -0.50 6.77 17.21
N TYR A 117 0.34 7.05 16.22
CA TYR A 117 1.79 6.91 16.30
C TYR A 117 2.55 8.22 16.04
N GLN A 118 2.01 9.08 15.19
CA GLN A 118 2.71 10.25 14.67
C GLN A 118 1.74 11.40 14.39
N ASP A 119 2.06 12.58 14.91
CA ASP A 119 1.34 13.81 14.59
C ASP A 119 1.57 14.21 13.12
N ILE A 120 0.47 14.28 12.36
CA ILE A 120 0.44 14.72 10.96
C ILE A 120 -0.26 16.08 10.78
N SER A 121 -0.56 16.82 11.85
CA SER A 121 -1.22 18.14 11.83
C SER A 121 -0.56 19.11 10.86
N LYS A 122 0.77 19.11 10.78
CA LYS A 122 1.54 19.93 9.82
C LYS A 122 1.26 19.55 8.37
N LEU A 123 1.06 18.26 8.06
CA LEU A 123 0.66 17.83 6.72
C LEU A 123 -0.77 18.27 6.41
N ARG A 124 -1.70 18.08 7.36
CA ARG A 124 -3.09 18.55 7.24
C ARG A 124 -3.19 20.05 6.99
N SER A 125 -2.39 20.84 7.71
CA SER A 125 -2.38 22.31 7.60
C SER A 125 -1.95 22.85 6.23
N ARG A 126 -1.22 22.04 5.43
CA ARG A 126 -0.81 22.41 4.07
C ARG A 126 -1.95 22.30 3.05
N GLY A 127 -3.08 21.71 3.45
CA GLY A 127 -4.22 21.45 2.59
C GLY A 127 -4.00 20.29 1.61
N GLY A 128 -5.05 20.02 0.81
CA GLY A 128 -5.10 18.87 -0.08
C GLY A 128 -5.72 17.63 0.57
N ARG A 129 -5.83 16.55 -0.20
CA ARG A 129 -6.46 15.30 0.24
C ARG A 129 -5.38 14.29 0.59
N ILE A 130 -5.26 13.99 1.87
CA ILE A 130 -4.28 13.04 2.41
C ILE A 130 -4.88 11.63 2.38
N VAL A 131 -4.06 10.65 2.03
CA VAL A 131 -4.41 9.22 2.10
C VAL A 131 -3.31 8.44 2.80
N GLU A 132 -3.69 7.58 3.73
CA GLU A 132 -2.78 6.56 4.25
C GLU A 132 -2.81 5.32 3.36
N ILE A 133 -1.62 4.90 2.92
CA ILE A 133 -1.41 3.64 2.20
C ILE A 133 -0.94 2.59 3.19
N GLY A 134 -1.74 1.54 3.38
CA GLY A 134 -1.52 0.53 4.41
C GLY A 134 -1.83 -0.89 3.94
N ALA A 135 -1.69 -1.84 4.87
CA ALA A 135 -2.06 -3.25 4.69
C ALA A 135 -1.45 -3.99 3.47
N LEU A 136 -0.41 -3.43 2.84
CA LEU A 136 0.22 -4.02 1.65
C LEU A 136 0.77 -5.43 1.93
N THR A 137 0.14 -6.42 1.33
CA THR A 137 0.50 -7.82 1.49
C THR A 137 0.37 -8.57 0.17
N VAL A 138 1.40 -9.32 -0.19
CA VAL A 138 1.38 -10.28 -1.31
C VAL A 138 1.46 -11.68 -0.72
N LYS A 139 0.69 -12.64 -1.22
CA LYS A 139 0.74 -14.05 -0.81
C LYS A 139 2.11 -14.65 -1.11
N GLU A 140 2.62 -15.54 -0.26
CA GLU A 140 4.05 -15.89 -0.26
C GLU A 140 4.55 -16.52 -1.57
N GLU A 141 3.76 -17.39 -2.20
CA GLU A 141 4.04 -18.00 -3.50
C GLU A 141 4.08 -16.99 -4.66
N TRP A 142 3.53 -15.79 -4.46
CA TRP A 142 3.56 -14.67 -5.41
C TRP A 142 4.66 -13.64 -5.10
N ARG A 143 5.41 -13.79 -3.99
CA ARG A 143 6.57 -12.95 -3.65
C ARG A 143 7.80 -13.39 -4.46
N SER A 144 8.05 -12.67 -5.56
CA SER A 144 8.99 -12.91 -6.68
C SER A 144 10.14 -13.94 -6.57
N LYS A 145 10.23 -14.79 -7.61
CA LYS A 145 11.37 -14.85 -8.56
C LYS A 145 10.98 -14.69 -10.06
N SER A 146 9.68 -14.76 -10.42
CA SER A 146 9.15 -14.54 -11.80
C SER A 146 7.69 -14.03 -11.84
N ARG A 147 7.16 -13.54 -10.71
CA ARG A 147 5.73 -13.17 -10.54
C ARG A 147 5.50 -11.73 -10.03
N GLY A 148 6.49 -11.05 -9.48
CA GLY A 148 6.54 -9.58 -9.35
C GLY A 148 5.32 -8.72 -8.93
N LEU A 149 4.29 -9.19 -8.21
CA LEU A 149 3.03 -8.42 -7.98
C LEU A 149 3.14 -7.10 -7.20
N PHE A 150 4.20 -6.94 -6.41
CA PHE A 150 4.34 -5.78 -5.53
C PHE A 150 4.32 -4.46 -6.32
N ILE A 151 5.04 -4.39 -7.45
CA ILE A 151 5.14 -3.17 -8.23
C ILE A 151 3.85 -2.83 -8.98
N PRO A 152 3.24 -3.71 -9.80
CA PRO A 152 1.98 -3.40 -10.47
C PRO A 152 0.89 -2.98 -9.49
N LEU A 153 0.74 -3.71 -8.37
CA LEU A 153 -0.22 -3.37 -7.32
C LEU A 153 0.05 -1.99 -6.70
N SER A 154 1.31 -1.67 -6.40
CA SER A 154 1.68 -0.36 -5.82
C SER A 154 1.45 0.79 -6.80
N ILE A 155 1.77 0.59 -8.09
CA ILE A 155 1.54 1.60 -9.13
C ILE A 155 0.04 1.80 -9.33
N TYR A 156 -0.75 0.73 -9.41
CA TYR A 156 -2.20 0.80 -9.49
C TYR A 156 -2.79 1.57 -8.29
N CYS A 157 -2.35 1.24 -7.07
CA CYS A 157 -2.76 1.93 -5.84
C CYS A 157 -2.46 3.44 -5.87
N VAL A 158 -1.23 3.84 -6.19
CA VAL A 158 -0.86 5.27 -6.28
C VAL A 158 -1.63 5.98 -7.40
N LYS A 159 -1.85 5.31 -8.54
CA LYS A 159 -2.60 5.86 -9.67
C LYS A 159 -4.08 6.02 -9.32
N TYR A 160 -4.67 5.08 -8.60
CA TYR A 160 -6.04 5.16 -8.08
C TYR A 160 -6.17 6.33 -7.07
N ALA A 161 -5.26 6.41 -6.09
CA ALA A 161 -5.22 7.50 -5.13
C ALA A 161 -5.14 8.88 -5.82
N HIS A 162 -4.26 9.04 -6.80
CA HIS A 162 -4.04 10.31 -7.50
C HIS A 162 -5.16 10.65 -8.48
N LYS A 163 -5.54 9.72 -9.36
CA LYS A 163 -6.42 9.99 -10.51
C LYS A 163 -7.90 9.84 -10.18
N VAL A 164 -8.24 8.83 -9.37
CA VAL A 164 -9.64 8.51 -9.02
C VAL A 164 -10.04 9.25 -7.77
N LEU A 165 -9.27 9.08 -6.69
CA LEU A 165 -9.57 9.70 -5.40
C LEU A 165 -9.10 11.16 -5.31
N GLY A 166 -8.24 11.64 -6.21
CA GLY A 166 -7.77 13.03 -6.18
C GLY A 166 -6.92 13.37 -4.96
N CYS A 167 -6.29 12.37 -4.35
CA CYS A 167 -5.35 12.57 -3.27
C CYS A 167 -4.10 13.30 -3.77
N THR A 168 -3.54 14.16 -2.93
CA THR A 168 -2.35 14.97 -3.24
C THR A 168 -1.15 14.56 -2.41
N VAL A 169 -1.39 13.95 -1.25
CA VAL A 169 -0.35 13.48 -0.32
C VAL A 169 -0.67 12.05 0.09
N ALA A 170 0.31 11.16 -0.04
CA ALA A 170 0.26 9.83 0.55
C ALA A 170 1.13 9.79 1.82
N VAL A 171 0.63 9.13 2.87
CA VAL A 171 1.38 8.83 4.08
C VAL A 171 1.38 7.31 4.32
N CYS A 172 2.38 6.81 5.03
CA CYS A 172 2.40 5.42 5.49
C CYS A 172 3.31 5.25 6.70
N SER A 173 2.93 4.30 7.56
CA SER A 173 3.75 3.83 8.69
C SER A 173 4.32 2.45 8.37
N LEU A 174 5.65 2.31 8.46
CA LEU A 174 6.32 1.08 8.04
C LEU A 174 7.56 0.77 8.88
N ARG A 175 7.92 -0.52 8.93
CA ARG A 175 9.09 -0.97 9.70
C ARG A 175 10.36 -0.30 9.17
N LYS A 176 11.25 0.08 10.08
CA LYS A 176 12.54 0.72 9.75
C LYS A 176 13.34 -0.04 8.69
N SER A 177 13.31 -1.37 8.74
CA SER A 177 14.07 -2.25 7.83
C SER A 177 13.65 -2.19 6.36
N VAL A 178 12.44 -1.70 6.05
CA VAL A 178 11.97 -1.56 4.66
C VAL A 178 12.02 -0.12 4.15
N GLN A 179 12.24 0.87 5.03
CA GLN A 179 12.31 2.28 4.68
C GLN A 179 13.21 2.57 3.46
N PRO A 180 14.47 2.05 3.38
CA PRO A 180 15.36 2.39 2.27
C PRO A 180 14.74 2.11 0.90
N PHE A 181 13.96 1.04 0.78
CA PHE A 181 13.32 0.69 -0.48
C PHE A 181 12.27 1.74 -0.91
N TYR A 182 11.45 2.24 0.02
CA TYR A 182 10.43 3.25 -0.27
C TYR A 182 11.04 4.62 -0.59
N GLU A 183 12.12 4.99 0.10
CA GLU A 183 12.87 6.21 -0.20
C GLU A 183 13.59 6.11 -1.56
N ASP A 184 14.28 5.00 -1.80
CA ASP A 184 15.15 4.84 -2.96
C ASP A 184 14.36 4.57 -4.25
N ILE A 185 13.22 3.87 -4.19
CA ILE A 185 12.44 3.51 -5.38
C ILE A 185 11.27 4.47 -5.61
N PHE A 186 10.55 4.85 -4.56
CA PHE A 186 9.34 5.66 -4.65
C PHE A 186 9.51 7.11 -4.18
N CYS A 187 10.72 7.51 -3.78
CA CYS A 187 11.01 8.89 -3.36
C CYS A 187 10.17 9.38 -2.18
N PHE A 188 9.67 8.46 -1.34
CA PHE A 188 9.05 8.81 -0.08
C PHE A 188 10.07 9.49 0.84
N LYS A 189 9.60 10.41 1.69
CA LYS A 189 10.42 11.16 2.64
C LYS A 189 10.00 10.81 4.05
N GLN A 190 10.96 10.51 4.91
CA GLN A 190 10.68 10.36 6.33
C GLN A 190 10.28 11.72 6.93
N PHE A 191 9.30 11.69 7.83
CA PHE A 191 8.98 12.80 8.72
C PHE A 191 8.78 12.26 10.13
N GLY A 192 8.98 13.12 11.13
CA GLY A 192 9.01 12.68 12.52
C GLY A 192 10.19 11.75 12.82
N GLU A 193 10.19 11.21 14.03
CA GLU A 193 11.25 10.35 14.55
C GLU A 193 10.94 8.87 14.34
N THR A 194 11.98 8.04 14.31
CA THR A 194 11.83 6.58 14.39
C THR A 194 11.46 6.20 15.82
N LYS A 195 10.32 5.53 16.00
CA LYS A 195 9.80 5.11 17.32
C LYS A 195 9.26 3.68 17.26
N LYS A 196 9.14 3.02 18.41
CA LYS A 196 8.42 1.75 18.51
C LYS A 196 6.92 1.99 18.39
N TYR A 197 6.23 1.18 17.60
CA TYR A 197 4.80 1.31 17.37
C TYR A 197 4.04 0.10 17.93
N GLU A 198 3.15 0.35 18.89
CA GLU A 198 2.36 -0.69 19.55
C GLU A 198 1.47 -1.48 18.58
N GLY A 199 0.83 -0.79 17.62
CA GLY A 199 -0.03 -1.42 16.60
C GLY A 199 0.68 -2.46 15.71
N VAL A 200 2.02 -2.54 15.77
CA VAL A 200 2.84 -3.56 15.11
C VAL A 200 3.78 -4.30 16.08
N ASN A 201 3.33 -4.56 17.31
CA ASN A 201 4.06 -5.30 18.35
C ASN A 201 5.40 -4.63 18.72
N ASN A 202 5.39 -3.30 18.88
CA ASN A 202 6.53 -2.48 19.32
C ASN A 202 7.79 -2.60 18.45
N LEU A 203 7.61 -2.94 17.17
CA LEU A 203 8.70 -2.89 16.19
C LEU A 203 9.07 -1.43 15.87
N GLU A 204 10.36 -1.21 15.59
CA GLU A 204 10.85 0.08 15.12
C GLU A 204 10.19 0.44 13.79
N SER A 205 9.46 1.54 13.80
CA SER A 205 8.69 2.05 12.68
C SER A 205 9.14 3.45 12.31
N VAL A 206 8.82 3.86 11.08
CA VAL A 206 8.99 5.21 10.57
C VAL A 206 7.74 5.66 9.86
N SER A 207 7.52 6.96 9.89
CA SER A 207 6.47 7.63 9.14
C SER A 207 7.05 8.23 7.87
N LEU A 208 6.50 7.84 6.72
CA LEU A 208 6.89 8.36 5.43
C LEU A 208 5.74 9.12 4.78
N TYR A 209 6.07 10.13 3.97
CA TYR A 209 5.10 10.85 3.14
C TYR A 209 5.63 11.07 1.72
N ALA A 210 4.72 11.25 0.77
CA ALA A 210 5.01 11.67 -0.59
C ALA A 210 3.95 12.68 -1.06
N VAL A 211 4.39 13.80 -1.62
CA VAL A 211 3.52 14.70 -2.40
C VAL A 211 3.43 14.10 -3.79
N LEU A 212 2.25 13.65 -4.20
CA LEU A 212 2.11 12.75 -5.35
C LEU A 212 2.54 13.39 -6.68
N ASP A 213 2.23 14.67 -6.91
CA ASP A 213 2.68 15.38 -8.11
C ASP A 213 4.21 15.55 -8.14
N GLN A 214 4.81 15.91 -7.00
CA GLN A 214 6.26 16.03 -6.89
C GLN A 214 6.95 14.67 -7.10
N MET A 215 6.38 13.60 -6.54
CA MET A 215 6.88 12.24 -6.71
C MET A 215 6.90 11.84 -8.19
N ILE A 216 5.87 12.20 -8.97
CA ILE A 216 5.84 11.94 -10.43
C ILE A 216 6.94 12.73 -11.16
N ILE A 217 7.17 14.00 -10.79
CA ILE A 217 8.25 14.83 -11.35
C ILE A 217 9.62 14.22 -11.02
N ASP A 218 9.84 13.86 -9.76
CA ASP A 218 11.10 13.25 -9.28
C ASP A 218 11.36 11.92 -10.02
N HIS A 219 10.31 11.08 -10.18
CA HIS A 219 10.43 9.84 -10.93
C HIS A 219 10.82 10.08 -12.39
N ARG A 220 10.28 11.11 -13.05
CA ARG A 220 10.66 11.45 -14.44
C ARG A 220 12.14 11.78 -14.53
N GLY A 221 12.66 12.63 -13.64
CA GLY A 221 14.06 13.03 -13.63
C GLY A 221 15.02 11.87 -13.33
N ILE A 222 14.61 10.93 -12.49
CA ILE A 222 15.46 9.82 -12.05
C ILE A 222 15.43 8.64 -13.03
N TYR A 223 14.23 8.31 -13.53
CA TYR A 223 14.01 7.09 -14.30
C TYR A 223 13.76 7.33 -15.77
N GLY A 224 13.46 8.56 -16.23
CA GLY A 224 12.97 8.86 -17.57
C GLY A 224 13.72 8.17 -18.72
N ASP A 225 15.04 8.13 -18.64
CA ASP A 225 15.92 7.55 -19.68
C ASP A 225 16.15 6.03 -19.53
N LYS A 226 15.53 5.39 -18.54
CA LYS A 226 15.63 3.94 -18.31
C LYS A 226 14.63 3.16 -19.18
N PRO A 227 14.92 1.88 -19.48
CA PRO A 227 13.95 0.99 -20.12
C PRO A 227 12.77 0.69 -19.18
N LEU A 228 11.60 0.34 -19.75
CA LEU A 228 10.30 0.28 -19.06
C LEU A 228 10.36 -0.53 -17.76
N GLU A 229 10.98 -1.70 -17.80
CA GLU A 229 11.11 -2.64 -16.68
C GLU A 229 11.96 -2.12 -15.51
N LYS A 230 12.67 -0.99 -15.69
CA LYS A 230 13.43 -0.32 -14.61
C LYS A 230 12.92 1.10 -14.34
N ASN A 231 11.80 1.49 -14.94
CA ASN A 231 11.40 2.87 -15.04
C ASN A 231 10.06 3.12 -14.34
N VAL A 232 10.11 3.45 -13.04
CA VAL A 232 8.93 3.72 -12.23
C VAL A 232 8.03 4.82 -12.83
N TYR A 233 8.64 5.83 -13.48
CA TYR A 233 7.89 6.88 -14.18
C TYR A 233 7.08 6.31 -15.36
N LYS A 234 7.72 5.56 -16.27
CA LYS A 234 7.03 4.95 -17.41
C LYS A 234 6.02 3.89 -16.99
N LEU A 235 6.34 3.07 -15.99
CA LEU A 235 5.39 2.11 -15.40
C LEU A 235 4.14 2.80 -14.87
N TRP A 236 4.27 4.01 -14.31
CA TRP A 236 3.11 4.80 -13.91
C TRP A 236 2.40 5.45 -15.11
N SER A 237 3.12 6.07 -16.06
CA SER A 237 2.51 6.82 -17.16
C SER A 237 1.89 5.92 -18.22
N GLU A 238 2.63 4.92 -18.68
CA GLU A 238 2.23 3.95 -19.71
C GLU A 238 1.34 2.86 -19.11
N PHE A 239 1.60 2.47 -17.85
CA PHE A 239 0.84 1.46 -17.10
C PHE A 239 0.53 0.19 -17.92
N PRO A 240 1.53 -0.67 -18.16
CA PRO A 240 1.41 -1.82 -19.07
C PRO A 240 0.35 -2.84 -18.63
N TRP A 241 -0.13 -2.77 -17.40
CA TRP A 241 -1.18 -3.64 -16.84
C TRP A 241 -2.58 -3.02 -16.98
N ARG A 242 -2.77 -2.05 -17.89
CA ARG A 242 -4.04 -1.33 -18.06
C ARG A 242 -5.21 -2.27 -18.34
N ASP A 243 -5.00 -3.27 -19.19
CA ASP A 243 -6.03 -4.22 -19.59
C ASP A 243 -6.38 -5.24 -18.49
N GLN A 244 -5.60 -5.25 -17.40
CA GLN A 244 -5.80 -6.10 -16.24
C GLN A 244 -6.54 -5.39 -15.10
N CYS A 245 -7.02 -4.16 -15.30
CA CYS A 245 -7.64 -3.38 -14.23
C CYS A 245 -8.77 -2.49 -14.73
N ASP A 246 -9.68 -2.12 -13.82
CA ASP A 246 -10.65 -1.04 -14.05
C ASP A 246 -10.13 0.28 -13.47
N LEU A 247 -9.45 1.07 -14.29
CA LEU A 247 -9.08 2.47 -13.99
C LEU A 247 -10.06 3.48 -14.57
N SER A 248 -11.37 3.23 -14.45
CA SER A 248 -12.38 4.24 -14.80
C SER A 248 -12.27 5.47 -13.89
N VAL A 249 -11.80 6.58 -14.45
CA VAL A 249 -11.77 7.88 -13.75
C VAL A 249 -13.19 8.45 -13.78
N PRO A 250 -13.88 8.56 -12.63
CA PRO A 250 -15.24 9.06 -12.60
C PRO A 250 -15.26 10.56 -12.92
N LYS A 251 -16.35 11.03 -13.55
CA LYS A 251 -16.57 12.46 -13.84
C LYS A 251 -16.47 13.33 -12.58
N TYR A 252 -16.96 12.78 -11.46
CA TYR A 252 -16.84 13.38 -10.14
C TYR A 252 -16.00 12.46 -9.26
N ARG A 253 -15.03 13.01 -8.54
CA ARG A 253 -14.16 12.27 -7.60
C ARG A 253 -14.89 11.96 -6.29
N LEU A 254 -16.05 11.33 -6.43
CA LEU A 254 -16.85 10.84 -5.31
C LEU A 254 -16.06 9.74 -4.60
N ILE A 255 -16.12 9.78 -3.27
CA ILE A 255 -15.31 8.95 -2.39
C ILE A 255 -15.90 7.54 -2.26
N THR A 256 -17.21 7.40 -2.48
CA THR A 256 -17.95 6.15 -2.30
C THR A 256 -18.36 5.53 -3.64
N LYS A 257 -17.81 4.34 -3.92
CA LYS A 257 -18.41 3.38 -4.88
C LYS A 257 -18.89 2.09 -4.21
N HIS A 258 -18.71 1.92 -2.90
CA HIS A 258 -19.13 0.73 -2.18
C HIS A 258 -20.61 0.77 -1.84
N LEU A 259 -21.36 -0.15 -2.47
CA LEU A 259 -22.74 -0.46 -2.15
C LEU A 259 -22.75 -1.91 -1.66
N PHE A 260 -22.54 -2.11 -0.36
CA PHE A 260 -22.83 -3.39 0.26
C PHE A 260 -24.34 -3.53 0.40
N THR A 261 -24.85 -4.75 0.24
CA THR A 261 -26.19 -5.08 0.71
C THR A 261 -26.24 -5.07 2.24
N ASP A 262 -27.44 -4.88 2.82
CA ASP A 262 -27.62 -4.92 4.28
C ASP A 262 -27.13 -6.24 4.90
N SER A 263 -27.24 -7.36 4.17
CA SER A 263 -26.79 -8.68 4.62
C SER A 263 -25.26 -8.77 4.67
N GLU A 264 -24.58 -8.26 3.66
CA GLU A 264 -23.11 -8.19 3.60
C GLU A 264 -22.58 -7.25 4.67
N MET A 265 -23.19 -6.06 4.82
CA MET A 265 -22.85 -5.14 5.90
C MET A 265 -22.99 -5.82 7.26
N LYS A 266 -24.12 -6.50 7.54
CA LYS A 266 -24.32 -7.20 8.82
C LYS A 266 -23.29 -8.30 9.06
N SER A 267 -22.91 -9.03 8.02
CA SER A 267 -21.92 -10.12 8.12
C SER A 267 -20.53 -9.57 8.36
N LEU A 268 -20.17 -8.49 7.65
CA LEU A 268 -18.96 -7.72 7.86
C LEU A 268 -18.96 -7.12 9.28
N PHE A 269 -20.04 -6.49 9.72
CA PHE A 269 -20.20 -5.93 11.06
C PHE A 269 -20.12 -6.99 12.17
N LYS A 270 -20.51 -8.24 11.92
CA LYS A 270 -20.29 -9.34 12.87
C LYS A 270 -18.81 -9.65 13.05
N VAL A 271 -18.01 -9.52 11.99
CA VAL A 271 -16.54 -9.59 12.08
C VAL A 271 -15.99 -8.37 12.80
N PHE A 272 -16.54 -7.19 12.52
CA PHE A 272 -16.14 -5.92 13.12
C PHE A 272 -16.81 -5.63 14.47
N SER A 273 -17.61 -6.53 15.06
CA SER A 273 -18.37 -6.21 16.27
C SER A 273 -17.45 -5.91 17.45
N ASN A 274 -16.27 -6.54 17.46
CA ASN A 274 -15.22 -6.26 18.44
C ASN A 274 -14.51 -4.93 18.16
N VAL A 275 -14.43 -4.52 16.90
CA VAL A 275 -13.88 -3.22 16.49
C VAL A 275 -14.85 -2.09 16.83
N LEU A 276 -16.16 -2.33 16.74
CA LEU A 276 -17.17 -1.35 17.14
C LEU A 276 -17.12 -1.04 18.64
N SER A 277 -16.72 -2.00 19.48
CA SER A 277 -16.50 -1.73 20.90
C SER A 277 -15.25 -0.89 21.20
N GLU A 278 -14.39 -0.67 20.21
CA GLU A 278 -13.21 0.21 20.32
C GLU A 278 -13.50 1.65 19.90
N LEU A 279 -14.69 1.94 19.35
CA LEU A 279 -15.12 3.30 19.00
C LEU A 279 -15.53 4.07 20.26
N ASP A 280 -15.11 5.33 20.37
CA ASP A 280 -15.58 6.25 21.41
C ASP A 280 -16.72 7.16 20.90
N GLU A 281 -17.33 7.98 21.76
CA GLU A 281 -18.39 8.93 21.36
C GLU A 281 -17.90 10.01 20.37
N LYS A 282 -16.60 10.11 20.11
CA LYS A 282 -15.99 11.13 19.25
C LYS A 282 -15.64 10.58 17.85
N ASP A 283 -15.64 9.27 17.66
CA ASP A 283 -15.51 8.58 16.37
C ASP A 283 -16.82 8.56 15.58
#